data_AF-A0A932YWK8-F1
#
_entry.id   AF-A0A932YWK8-F1
#
_cell.length_a   1.000
_cell.length_b   1.000
_cell.length_c   1.000
_cell.angle_alpha   90.00
_cell.angle_beta   90.00
_cell.angle_gamma   90.00
#
_symmetry.space_group_name_H-M   'P 1'
#
loop_
_entity.id
_entity.type
_entity.pdbx_description
1 polymer ?
#
loop_
_entity_poly.entity_id
_entity_poly.type
_entity_poly.pdbx_seq_one_letter_code
_entity_poly.pdbx_strand_id
1 'polypeptide(L)'
;MRRRSRPERRAPPRQQPARSAYSDEILRELESAGEPLTPQELAERLNIRARERREFDAGVAALVRAGEAVQNRAGSLLVAKRIALVAGRVEGHPDGHGFLVPDEGGPSVFLPPAEMRGLMHRDRAAVRVSGRDHRGRPLGAVVKVLERGNRRVVGRLHAEHGVLFLVPEDRRIAHDILVPPAEAGKAKAGQIVTVDLVAQPAAHAQPVGRVAEVLGHHADPGMEIEIALRKFDLPHEFSRHALAQARSLPDAVEKSDLENRKDLRDLPLVTIDGETAKDFDDAVYARREGKGFRLWVAIADVSSYVRHGDALDVDARERGTSVYFPRRVIPMLPEKLS
;
A
#
# COMPACT_ATOMS: atom_id res chain seq x y z
N MET A 1 -46.84 6.00 -26.60
CA MET A 1 -47.00 6.87 -25.41
C MET A 1 -45.62 7.33 -24.92
N ARG A 2 -45.22 8.58 -25.24
CA ARG A 2 -43.96 9.18 -24.76
C ARG A 2 -44.21 9.81 -23.38
N ARG A 3 -43.60 9.28 -22.31
CA ARG A 3 -43.60 9.91 -20.99
C ARG A 3 -42.58 11.06 -20.97
N ARG A 4 -43.06 12.29 -20.82
CA ARG A 4 -42.24 13.49 -20.59
C ARG A 4 -41.71 13.47 -19.16
N SER A 5 -40.39 13.51 -19.00
CA SER A 5 -39.72 13.73 -17.71
C SER A 5 -39.94 15.18 -17.26
N ARG A 6 -40.34 15.35 -15.99
CA ARG A 6 -40.39 16.65 -15.32
C ARG A 6 -38.97 17.10 -14.95
N PRO A 7 -38.59 18.37 -15.12
CA PRO A 7 -37.32 18.86 -14.62
C PRO A 7 -37.38 19.00 -13.09
N GLU A 8 -36.38 18.43 -12.40
CA GLU A 8 -36.17 18.59 -10.97
C GLU A 8 -35.90 20.06 -10.63
N ARG A 9 -36.68 20.61 -9.69
CA ARG A 9 -36.44 21.93 -9.13
C ARG A 9 -35.16 21.87 -8.29
N ARG A 10 -34.10 22.56 -8.74
CA ARG A 10 -32.92 22.83 -7.92
C ARG A 10 -33.35 23.53 -6.62
N ALA A 11 -33.01 22.93 -5.49
CA ALA A 11 -33.14 23.59 -4.19
C ALA A 11 -32.29 24.88 -4.17
N PRO A 12 -32.77 25.97 -3.55
CA PRO A 12 -31.98 27.19 -3.46
C PRO A 12 -30.68 26.94 -2.68
N PRO A 13 -29.59 27.68 -2.99
CA PRO A 13 -28.35 27.58 -2.25
C PRO A 13 -28.60 27.87 -0.76
N ARG A 14 -28.07 27.01 0.12
CA ARG A 14 -28.11 27.22 1.57
C ARG A 14 -27.46 28.59 1.85
N GLN A 15 -28.24 29.53 2.37
CA GLN A 15 -27.72 30.82 2.84
C GLN A 15 -26.65 30.55 3.90
N GLN A 16 -25.45 31.09 3.70
CA GLN A 16 -24.41 31.08 4.72
C GLN A 16 -24.96 31.81 5.96
N PRO A 17 -24.85 31.24 7.18
CA PRO A 17 -25.28 31.93 8.37
C PRO A 17 -24.50 33.25 8.51
N ALA A 18 -25.18 34.34 8.87
CA ALA A 18 -24.55 35.63 9.09
C ALA A 18 -23.41 35.49 10.11
N ARG A 19 -22.18 35.81 9.68
CA ARG A 19 -21.00 35.84 10.56
C ARG A 19 -21.22 36.91 11.63
N SER A 20 -21.04 36.54 12.91
CA SER A 20 -21.09 37.52 14.00
C SER A 20 -19.81 38.37 14.01
N ALA A 21 -19.85 39.54 14.65
CA ALA A 21 -18.69 40.42 14.78
C ALA A 21 -17.46 39.71 15.40
N TYR A 22 -17.68 38.73 16.28
CA TYR A 22 -16.64 37.97 16.98
C TYR A 22 -16.15 36.72 16.24
N SER A 23 -16.78 36.32 15.14
CA SER A 23 -16.48 35.04 14.48
C SER A 23 -15.01 34.96 14.01
N ASP A 24 -14.48 36.04 13.43
CA ASP A 24 -13.09 36.07 12.96
C ASP A 24 -12.08 36.18 14.12
N GLU A 25 -12.44 36.86 15.22
CA GLU A 25 -11.59 36.99 16.41
C GLU A 25 -11.48 35.67 17.18
N ILE A 26 -12.60 34.96 17.32
CA ILE A 26 -12.67 33.61 17.91
C ILE A 26 -11.78 32.64 17.13
N LEU A 27 -11.87 32.65 15.79
CA LEU A 27 -11.06 31.79 14.95
C LEU A 27 -9.56 32.12 15.08
N ARG A 28 -9.18 33.41 15.04
CA ARG A 28 -7.78 33.81 15.21
C ARG A 28 -7.21 33.41 16.56
N GLU A 29 -7.97 33.56 17.64
CA GLU A 29 -7.50 33.19 18.97
C GLU A 29 -7.40 31.67 19.14
N LEU A 30 -8.37 30.90 18.63
CA LEU A 30 -8.27 29.45 18.58
C LEU A 30 -7.09 28.98 17.69
N GLU A 31 -6.79 29.69 16.59
CA GLU A 31 -5.64 29.42 15.73
C GLU A 31 -4.31 29.74 16.42
N SER A 32 -4.25 30.84 17.16
CA SER A 32 -3.10 31.33 17.93
C SER A 32 -2.77 30.42 19.12
N ALA A 33 -3.77 30.11 19.94
CA ALA A 33 -3.62 29.26 21.12
C ALA A 33 -3.17 27.83 20.77
N GLY A 34 -3.75 27.28 19.70
CA GLY A 34 -3.37 26.00 19.15
C GLY A 34 -3.66 24.76 20.00
N GLU A 35 -4.36 24.94 21.10
CA GLU A 35 -4.88 23.92 22.01
C GLU A 35 -6.42 24.05 22.12
N PRO A 36 -7.15 23.01 22.58
CA PRO A 36 -8.59 23.12 22.80
C PRO A 36 -8.89 24.10 23.93
N LEU A 37 -9.68 25.14 23.68
CA LEU A 37 -10.07 26.14 24.67
C LEU A 37 -11.57 26.07 24.96
N THR A 38 -11.95 26.17 26.23
CA THR A 38 -13.35 26.33 26.62
C THR A 38 -13.87 27.72 26.22
N PRO A 39 -15.19 27.89 26.04
CA PRO A 39 -15.77 29.22 25.76
C PRO A 39 -15.42 30.26 26.83
N GLN A 40 -15.21 29.83 28.07
CA GLN A 40 -14.85 30.71 29.18
C GLN A 40 -13.41 31.20 29.08
N GLU A 41 -12.45 30.30 28.84
CA GLU A 41 -11.04 30.66 28.62
C GLU A 41 -10.88 31.57 27.39
N LEU A 42 -11.65 31.29 26.34
CA LEU A 42 -11.61 32.09 25.12
C LEU A 42 -12.19 33.50 25.36
N ALA A 43 -13.25 33.63 26.14
CA ALA A 43 -13.82 34.92 26.54
C ALA A 43 -12.84 35.74 27.41
N GLU A 44 -12.09 35.08 28.29
CA GLU A 44 -11.06 35.71 29.12
C GLU A 44 -9.89 36.20 28.27
N ARG A 45 -9.35 35.36 27.36
CA ARG A 45 -8.24 35.74 26.47
C ARG A 45 -8.61 36.89 25.52
N LEU A 46 -9.86 36.91 25.03
CA LEU A 46 -10.38 37.97 24.17
C LEU A 46 -10.89 39.20 24.94
N ASN A 47 -10.75 39.23 26.28
CA ASN A 47 -11.21 40.33 27.15
C ASN A 47 -12.69 40.71 26.93
N ILE A 48 -13.56 39.71 26.72
CA ILE A 48 -14.98 39.90 26.43
C ILE A 48 -15.70 40.44 27.68
N ARG A 49 -16.32 41.62 27.57
CA ARG A 49 -17.05 42.22 28.69
C ARG A 49 -18.43 41.58 28.85
N ALA A 50 -19.01 41.71 30.05
CA ALA A 50 -20.34 41.14 30.35
C ALA A 50 -21.45 41.55 29.35
N ARG A 51 -21.37 42.78 28.81
CA ARG A 51 -22.30 43.29 27.80
C ARG A 51 -22.14 42.65 26.41
N GLU A 52 -20.95 42.11 26.11
CA GLU A 52 -20.56 41.52 24.82
C GLU A 52 -20.72 39.99 24.82
N ARG A 53 -20.89 39.38 26.01
CA ARG A 53 -20.96 37.92 26.19
C ARG A 53 -22.02 37.24 25.33
N ARG A 54 -23.21 37.83 25.19
CA ARG A 54 -24.29 37.27 24.36
C ARG A 54 -23.91 37.17 22.88
N GLU A 55 -23.21 38.17 22.37
CA GLU A 55 -22.80 38.22 20.97
C GLU A 55 -21.60 37.29 20.69
N PHE A 56 -20.69 37.19 21.67
CA PHE A 56 -19.61 36.22 21.67
C PHE A 56 -20.14 34.77 21.65
N ASP A 57 -21.04 34.42 22.58
CA ASP A 57 -21.62 33.07 22.65
C ASP A 57 -22.39 32.72 21.36
N ALA A 58 -23.09 33.71 20.78
CA ALA A 58 -23.74 33.57 19.47
C ALA A 58 -22.72 33.33 18.33
N GLY A 59 -21.56 33.99 18.38
CA GLY A 59 -20.45 33.76 17.45
C GLY A 59 -19.85 32.38 17.54
N VAL A 60 -19.59 31.89 18.76
CA VAL A 60 -19.15 30.51 19.00
C VAL A 60 -20.15 29.51 18.41
N ALA A 61 -21.45 29.69 18.71
CA ALA A 61 -22.50 28.81 18.20
C ALA A 61 -22.62 28.88 16.67
N ALA A 62 -22.41 30.05 16.07
CA ALA A 62 -22.41 30.22 14.62
C ALA A 62 -21.23 29.49 13.97
N LEU A 63 -20.02 29.58 14.53
CA LEU A 63 -18.83 28.87 14.04
C LEU A 63 -18.96 27.35 14.15
N VAL A 64 -19.52 26.85 15.26
CA VAL A 64 -19.81 25.42 15.41
C VAL A 64 -20.87 24.95 14.41
N ARG A 65 -21.93 25.74 14.21
CA ARG A 65 -22.98 25.45 13.22
C ARG A 65 -22.47 25.51 11.78
N ALA A 66 -21.54 26.41 11.50
CA ALA A 66 -20.87 26.55 10.21
C ALA A 66 -19.81 25.45 9.97
N GLY A 67 -19.44 24.70 11.01
CA GLY A 67 -18.40 23.67 10.94
C GLY A 67 -16.98 24.25 10.87
N GLU A 68 -16.79 25.53 11.18
CA GLU A 68 -15.48 26.19 11.23
C GLU A 68 -14.77 25.94 12.58
N ALA A 69 -15.54 25.60 13.62
CA ALA A 69 -15.05 25.12 14.91
C ALA A 69 -15.74 23.81 15.32
N VAL A 70 -15.02 22.92 16.01
CA VAL A 70 -15.53 21.66 16.55
C VAL A 70 -15.46 21.70 18.07
N GLN A 71 -16.57 21.36 18.72
CA GLN A 71 -16.61 21.19 20.17
C GLN A 71 -16.34 19.72 20.53
N ASN A 72 -15.36 19.48 21.40
CA ASN A 72 -15.07 18.14 21.91
C ASN A 72 -16.09 17.74 23.00
N ARG A 73 -16.04 16.48 23.46
CA ARG A 73 -16.94 15.98 24.53
C ARG A 73 -16.77 16.69 25.88
N ALA A 74 -15.63 17.32 26.11
CA ALA A 74 -15.34 18.10 27.31
C ALA A 74 -15.80 19.56 27.20
N GLY A 75 -16.42 19.96 26.08
CA GLY A 75 -16.94 21.30 25.87
C GLY A 75 -15.94 22.32 25.30
N SER A 76 -14.68 21.94 25.06
CA SER A 76 -13.65 22.80 24.45
C SER A 76 -13.77 22.88 22.93
N LEU A 77 -13.43 24.03 22.36
CA LEU A 77 -13.49 24.36 20.94
C LEU A 77 -12.12 24.23 20.28
N LEU A 78 -12.11 23.77 19.03
CA LEU A 78 -10.96 23.70 18.14
C LEU A 78 -11.34 24.18 16.74
N VAL A 79 -10.43 24.85 16.03
CA VAL A 79 -10.66 25.17 14.61
C VAL A 79 -10.71 23.89 13.78
N ALA A 80 -11.75 23.74 12.96
CA ALA A 80 -11.95 22.55 12.13
C ALA A 80 -10.79 22.30 11.15
N LYS A 81 -10.16 23.37 10.64
CA LYS A 81 -8.94 23.30 9.82
C LYS A 81 -7.74 22.67 10.53
N ARG A 82 -7.69 22.66 11.87
CA ARG A 82 -6.60 22.01 12.65
C ARG A 82 -6.77 20.50 12.81
N ILE A 83 -7.83 19.89 12.28
CA ILE A 83 -7.86 18.43 12.05
C ILE A 83 -7.34 18.14 10.64
N ALA A 84 -6.16 18.65 10.30
CA ALA A 84 -5.45 18.23 9.10
C ALA A 84 -5.02 16.76 9.31
N LEU A 85 -5.88 15.83 8.89
CA LEU A 85 -5.55 14.42 8.83
C LEU A 85 -4.72 14.19 7.59
N VAL A 86 -3.54 13.62 7.78
CA VAL A 86 -2.70 13.17 6.69
C VAL A 86 -2.96 11.68 6.54
N ALA A 87 -3.46 11.30 5.37
CA ALA A 87 -3.57 9.89 4.98
C ALA A 87 -2.28 9.46 4.28
N GLY A 88 -1.84 8.23 4.54
CA GLY A 88 -0.62 7.72 3.95
C GLY A 88 -0.30 6.29 4.33
N ARG A 89 0.78 5.78 3.74
CA ARG A 89 1.28 4.42 3.98
C ARG A 89 2.30 4.42 5.11
N VAL A 90 2.18 3.44 6.01
CA VAL A 90 3.06 3.25 7.16
C VAL A 90 4.31 2.47 6.76
N GLU A 91 5.47 3.04 7.04
CA GLU A 91 6.78 2.41 6.96
C GLU A 91 7.29 2.13 8.37
N GLY A 92 7.31 0.86 8.78
CA GLY A 92 7.84 0.48 10.09
C GLY A 92 9.37 0.51 10.11
N HIS A 93 9.93 0.64 11.31
CA HIS A 93 11.37 0.57 11.56
C HIS A 93 11.68 -0.55 12.57
N PRO A 94 12.81 -1.25 12.45
CA PRO A 94 13.21 -2.31 13.40
C PRO A 94 13.24 -1.89 14.87
N ASP A 95 13.53 -0.62 15.16
CA ASP A 95 13.52 -0.07 16.53
C ASP A 95 12.11 0.20 17.08
N GLY A 96 11.05 -0.22 16.38
CA GLY A 96 9.65 -0.12 16.81
C GLY A 96 8.96 1.21 16.51
N HIS A 97 9.68 2.24 16.08
CA HIS A 97 9.07 3.46 15.53
C HIS A 97 8.70 3.26 14.05
N GLY A 98 8.10 4.27 13.43
CA GLY A 98 7.80 4.23 12.00
C GLY A 98 7.60 5.62 11.40
N PHE A 99 7.18 5.62 10.15
CA PHE A 99 6.88 6.83 9.40
C PHE A 99 5.59 6.63 8.63
N LEU A 100 4.82 7.68 8.44
CA LEU A 100 3.74 7.72 7.47
C LEU A 100 4.20 8.54 6.26
N VAL A 101 4.21 7.90 5.09
CA VAL A 101 4.46 8.52 3.79
C VAL A 101 3.12 9.01 3.24
N PRO A 102 2.89 10.33 3.12
CA PRO A 102 1.60 10.88 2.70
C PRO A 102 1.23 10.46 1.28
N ASP A 103 -0.06 10.17 1.04
CA ASP A 103 -0.56 9.80 -0.29
C ASP A 103 -0.44 10.96 -1.30
N GLU A 104 -0.62 12.20 -0.83
CA GLU A 104 -0.53 13.42 -1.65
C GLU A 104 0.92 13.91 -1.83
N GLY A 105 1.90 13.13 -1.35
CA GLY A 105 3.30 13.51 -1.32
C GLY A 105 3.64 14.50 -0.19
N GLY A 106 4.91 14.87 -0.10
CA GLY A 106 5.45 15.72 0.96
C GLY A 106 6.29 14.97 1.99
N PRO A 107 6.69 15.63 3.09
CA PRO A 107 7.57 15.04 4.08
C PRO A 107 6.88 13.93 4.88
N SER A 108 7.59 12.82 5.12
CA SER A 108 7.11 11.75 5.98
C SER A 108 6.85 12.23 7.41
N VAL A 109 5.76 11.73 7.99
CA VAL A 109 5.36 12.02 9.37
C VAL A 109 5.93 10.94 10.29
N PHE A 110 6.69 11.32 11.31
CA PHE A 110 7.26 10.38 12.27
C PHE A 110 6.16 9.81 13.19
N LEU A 111 6.14 8.49 13.34
CA LEU A 111 5.25 7.75 14.23
C LEU A 111 6.07 7.16 15.38
N PRO A 112 5.85 7.58 16.63
CA PRO A 112 6.58 7.05 17.77
C PRO A 112 6.17 5.59 18.06
N PRO A 113 6.98 4.82 18.80
CA PRO A 113 6.69 3.42 19.09
C PRO A 113 5.31 3.16 19.71
N ALA A 114 4.79 4.10 20.52
CA ALA A 114 3.46 4.00 21.10
C ALA A 114 2.34 3.94 20.04
N GLU A 115 2.46 4.71 18.96
CA GLU A 115 1.50 4.74 17.86
C GLU A 115 1.63 3.48 16.98
N MET A 116 2.87 3.02 16.78
CA MET A 116 3.16 1.81 16.00
C MET A 116 2.63 0.51 16.65
N ARG A 117 2.27 0.52 17.95
CA ARG A 117 1.65 -0.64 18.61
C ARG A 117 0.34 -1.08 17.95
N GLY A 118 -0.43 -0.16 17.37
CA GLY A 118 -1.69 -0.48 16.68
C GLY A 118 -1.56 -0.68 15.17
N LEU A 119 -0.33 -0.59 14.64
CA LEU A 119 -0.04 -0.56 13.21
C LEU A 119 0.94 -1.67 12.83
N MET A 120 0.96 -2.00 11.55
CA MET A 120 2.05 -2.76 10.93
C MET A 120 2.65 -1.97 9.76
N HIS A 121 3.87 -2.35 9.36
CA HIS A 121 4.43 -1.90 8.09
C HIS A 121 3.44 -2.16 6.95
N ARG A 122 3.33 -1.24 5.98
CA ARG A 122 2.39 -1.26 4.84
C ARG A 122 0.93 -0.95 5.16
N ASP A 123 0.52 -0.82 6.43
CA ASP A 123 -0.82 -0.31 6.74
C ASP A 123 -1.03 1.07 6.10
N ARG A 124 -2.26 1.37 5.68
CA ARG A 124 -2.65 2.74 5.31
C ARG A 124 -3.43 3.34 6.46
N ALA A 125 -3.01 4.50 6.95
CA ALA A 125 -3.59 5.12 8.14
C ALA A 125 -3.85 6.61 7.91
N ALA A 126 -4.75 7.17 8.72
CA ALA A 126 -4.95 8.60 8.86
C ALA A 126 -4.34 9.05 10.20
N VAL A 127 -3.42 10.02 10.14
CA VAL A 127 -2.72 10.56 11.31
C VAL A 127 -2.99 12.05 11.45
N ARG A 128 -3.06 12.51 12.69
CA ARG A 128 -3.07 13.93 13.02
C ARG A 128 -1.65 14.36 13.34
N VAL A 129 -1.19 15.45 12.72
CA VAL A 129 0.13 16.02 13.01
C VAL A 129 0.03 16.91 14.27
N SER A 130 0.79 16.59 15.31
CA SER A 130 0.77 17.29 16.60
C SER A 130 2.15 17.81 16.98
N GLY A 131 2.67 18.74 16.19
CA GLY A 131 3.98 19.35 16.40
C GLY A 131 5.11 18.65 15.66
N ARG A 132 6.33 18.74 16.20
CA ARG A 132 7.55 18.20 15.59
C ARG A 132 8.38 17.43 16.62
N ASP A 133 9.13 16.44 16.15
CA ASP A 133 10.10 15.72 16.97
C ASP A 133 11.36 16.56 17.25
N HIS A 134 12.31 16.01 18.02
CA HIS A 134 13.58 16.68 18.36
C HIS A 134 14.47 16.98 17.13
N ARG A 135 14.18 16.35 15.97
CA ARG A 135 14.89 16.55 14.69
C ARG A 135 14.10 17.44 13.74
N GLY A 136 13.01 18.07 14.20
CA GLY A 136 12.17 18.96 13.42
C GLY A 136 11.23 18.26 12.44
N ARG A 137 11.06 16.94 12.48
CA ARG A 137 10.12 16.21 11.60
C ARG A 137 8.70 16.26 12.16
N PRO A 138 7.64 16.27 11.32
CA PRO A 138 6.27 16.25 11.81
C PRO A 138 5.99 15.03 12.69
N LEU A 139 5.42 15.22 13.87
CA LEU A 139 5.04 14.13 14.77
C LEU A 139 3.57 13.75 14.52
N GLY A 140 3.30 12.47 14.26
CA GLY A 140 1.96 11.97 13.98
C GLY A 140 1.36 11.16 15.12
N ALA A 141 0.07 11.37 15.38
CA ALA A 141 -0.76 10.52 16.22
C ALA A 141 -1.83 9.82 15.37
N VAL A 142 -1.96 8.51 15.50
CA VAL A 142 -2.86 7.69 14.68
C VAL A 142 -4.30 7.95 15.09
N VAL A 143 -5.13 8.30 14.11
CA VAL A 143 -6.57 8.49 14.31
C VAL A 143 -7.33 7.24 13.91
N LYS A 144 -6.98 6.66 12.75
CA LYS A 144 -7.65 5.47 12.24
C LYS A 144 -6.77 4.73 11.23
N VAL A 145 -6.83 3.40 11.26
CA VAL A 145 -6.32 2.55 10.18
C VAL A 145 -7.37 2.48 9.07
N LEU A 146 -6.99 2.90 7.87
CA LEU A 146 -7.85 2.91 6.69
C LEU A 146 -7.82 1.55 5.99
N GLU A 147 -6.66 0.93 5.91
CA GLU A 147 -6.44 -0.35 5.24
C GLU A 147 -5.30 -1.12 5.92
N ARG A 148 -5.44 -2.44 6.05
CA ARG A 148 -4.41 -3.32 6.60
C ARG A 148 -3.47 -3.79 5.50
N GLY A 149 -2.18 -3.57 5.67
CA GLY A 149 -1.16 -3.86 4.67
C GLY A 149 -0.67 -5.31 4.67
N ASN A 150 -0.88 -6.04 5.77
CA ASN A 150 -0.49 -7.45 5.88
C ASN A 150 -1.70 -8.31 6.22
N ARG A 151 -1.93 -9.33 5.40
CA ARG A 151 -2.89 -10.40 5.68
C ARG A 151 -2.19 -11.71 6.03
N ARG A 152 -1.04 -11.93 5.38
CA ARG A 152 -0.15 -13.07 5.58
C ARG A 152 1.25 -12.55 5.87
N VAL A 153 1.93 -13.19 6.83
CA VAL A 153 3.29 -12.83 7.23
C VAL A 153 4.17 -14.07 7.21
N VAL A 154 5.34 -13.97 6.60
CA VAL A 154 6.38 -15.00 6.66
C VAL A 154 7.34 -14.70 7.81
N GLY A 155 7.71 -15.74 8.53
CA GLY A 155 8.54 -15.61 9.72
C GLY A 155 9.01 -16.95 10.25
N ARG A 156 9.90 -16.88 11.22
CA ARG A 156 10.34 -18.04 11.97
C ARG A 156 9.40 -18.28 13.15
N LEU A 157 8.96 -19.51 13.32
CA LEU A 157 8.17 -19.90 14.48
C LEU A 157 9.09 -20.16 15.68
N HIS A 158 8.78 -19.54 16.81
CA HIS A 158 9.48 -19.70 18.08
C HIS A 158 8.53 -20.28 19.13
N ALA A 159 9.12 -20.91 20.15
CA ALA A 159 8.42 -21.41 21.32
C ALA A 159 9.17 -20.98 22.57
N GLU A 160 8.52 -20.20 23.44
CA GLU A 160 9.06 -19.83 24.75
C GLU A 160 8.00 -20.04 25.82
N HIS A 161 8.36 -20.73 26.90
CA HIS A 161 7.45 -20.99 28.03
C HIS A 161 6.08 -21.58 27.63
N GLY A 162 6.03 -22.37 26.55
CA GLY A 162 4.79 -22.97 26.03
C GLY A 162 3.95 -22.05 25.13
N VAL A 163 4.39 -20.81 24.90
CA VAL A 163 3.77 -19.87 23.96
C VAL A 163 4.47 -19.97 22.61
N LEU A 164 3.69 -20.20 21.56
CA LEU A 164 4.18 -20.12 20.18
C LEU A 164 3.95 -18.72 19.64
N PHE A 165 4.97 -18.19 18.98
CA PHE A 165 4.88 -16.91 18.29
C PHE A 165 5.78 -16.91 17.06
N LEU A 166 5.38 -16.16 16.05
CA LEU A 166 6.13 -15.96 14.84
C LEU A 166 6.87 -14.63 14.90
N VAL A 167 8.19 -14.69 14.69
CA VAL A 167 9.04 -13.53 14.49
C VAL A 167 9.11 -13.26 12.98
N PRO A 168 8.62 -12.11 12.49
CA PRO A 168 8.61 -11.80 11.06
C PRO A 168 10.01 -11.71 10.42
N GLU A 169 10.16 -12.17 9.17
CA GLU A 169 11.40 -11.97 8.39
C GLU A 169 11.56 -10.53 7.87
N ASP A 170 10.46 -9.76 7.83
CA ASP A 170 10.52 -8.31 7.68
C ASP A 170 10.61 -7.62 9.04
N ARG A 171 11.83 -7.24 9.44
CA ARG A 171 12.10 -6.55 10.71
C ARG A 171 11.38 -5.21 10.87
N ARG A 172 10.79 -4.65 9.80
CA ARG A 172 9.92 -3.46 9.89
C ARG A 172 8.57 -3.77 10.54
N ILE A 173 8.17 -5.04 10.60
CA ILE A 173 7.06 -5.52 11.42
C ILE A 173 7.64 -5.88 12.79
N ALA A 174 7.62 -4.90 13.71
CA ALA A 174 8.19 -5.06 15.06
C ALA A 174 7.29 -5.86 16.04
N HIS A 175 6.24 -6.51 15.53
CA HIS A 175 5.33 -7.33 16.33
C HIS A 175 5.70 -8.79 16.20
N ASP A 176 5.84 -9.45 17.34
CA ASP A 176 5.71 -10.91 17.39
C ASP A 176 4.24 -11.27 17.22
N ILE A 177 3.96 -12.23 16.35
CA ILE A 177 2.61 -12.69 16.05
C ILE A 177 2.33 -13.93 16.89
N LEU A 178 1.41 -13.83 17.84
CA LEU A 178 1.03 -14.95 18.68
C LEU A 178 0.35 -16.03 17.83
N VAL A 179 0.77 -17.29 18.00
CA VAL A 179 0.18 -18.43 17.31
C VAL A 179 -0.39 -19.37 18.38
N PRO A 180 -1.71 -19.41 18.58
CA PRO A 180 -2.31 -20.35 19.51
C PRO A 180 -1.93 -21.79 19.13
N PRO A 181 -1.67 -22.71 20.09
CA PRO A 181 -1.29 -24.09 19.76
C PRO A 181 -2.28 -24.82 18.84
N ALA A 182 -3.58 -24.53 18.97
CA ALA A 182 -4.62 -25.08 18.09
C ALA A 182 -4.50 -24.60 16.63
N GLU A 183 -3.92 -23.43 16.42
CA GLU A 183 -3.74 -22.78 15.11
C GLU A 183 -2.34 -23.03 14.52
N ALA A 184 -1.46 -23.75 15.24
CA ALA A 184 -0.11 -24.09 14.78
C ALA A 184 -0.09 -25.30 13.84
N GLY A 185 -1.14 -26.13 13.86
CA GLY A 185 -1.23 -27.34 13.04
C GLY A 185 -0.06 -28.28 13.28
N LYS A 186 0.72 -28.57 12.23
CA LYS A 186 1.91 -29.45 12.28
C LYS A 186 3.23 -28.69 12.40
N ALA A 187 3.19 -27.35 12.49
CA ALA A 187 4.39 -26.53 12.55
C ALA A 187 5.16 -26.76 13.85
N LYS A 188 6.49 -26.74 13.75
CA LYS A 188 7.41 -26.89 14.87
C LYS A 188 8.23 -25.62 15.04
N ALA A 189 8.62 -25.33 16.28
CA ALA A 189 9.55 -24.26 16.55
C ALA A 189 10.85 -24.42 15.76
N GLY A 190 11.39 -23.30 15.29
CA GLY A 190 12.58 -23.22 14.43
C GLY A 190 12.29 -23.31 12.93
N GLN A 191 11.07 -23.66 12.51
CA GLN A 191 10.67 -23.70 11.11
C GLN A 191 10.29 -22.30 10.60
N ILE A 192 10.49 -22.09 9.30
CA ILE A 192 9.93 -20.96 8.57
C ILE A 192 8.52 -21.33 8.15
N VAL A 193 7.57 -20.45 8.46
CA VAL A 193 6.16 -20.65 8.17
C VAL A 193 5.55 -19.36 7.64
N THR A 194 4.41 -19.49 6.97
CA THR A 194 3.51 -18.35 6.75
C THR A 194 2.35 -18.43 7.73
N VAL A 195 1.98 -17.28 8.29
CA VAL A 195 0.80 -17.15 9.14
C VAL A 195 -0.20 -16.18 8.52
N ASP A 196 -1.47 -16.58 8.48
CA ASP A 196 -2.58 -15.69 8.20
C ASP A 196 -2.97 -14.98 9.51
N LEU A 197 -3.05 -13.65 9.47
CA LEU A 197 -3.46 -12.84 10.62
C LEU A 197 -4.97 -13.02 10.89
N VAL A 198 -5.29 -13.62 12.02
CA VAL A 198 -6.65 -13.81 12.53
C VAL A 198 -7.10 -12.57 13.31
N ALA A 199 -6.18 -11.96 14.07
CA ALA A 199 -6.39 -10.69 14.74
C ALA A 199 -5.24 -9.73 14.44
N GLN A 200 -5.60 -8.50 14.08
CA GLN A 200 -4.67 -7.41 13.81
C GLN A 200 -4.19 -6.77 15.13
N PRO A 201 -3.02 -6.09 15.15
CA PRO A 201 -2.55 -5.47 16.37
C PRO A 201 -3.45 -4.31 16.79
N ALA A 202 -3.50 -4.08 18.10
CA ALA A 202 -4.15 -2.94 18.71
C ALA A 202 -3.25 -2.36 19.81
N ALA A 203 -3.58 -1.16 20.31
CA ALA A 203 -2.75 -0.45 21.29
C ALA A 203 -2.33 -1.28 22.52
N HIS A 204 -3.16 -2.25 22.92
CA HIS A 204 -2.95 -3.14 24.06
C HIS A 204 -3.08 -4.63 23.71
N ALA A 205 -3.02 -5.00 22.43
CA ALA A 205 -3.15 -6.40 22.01
C ALA A 205 -2.16 -6.72 20.89
N GLN A 206 -1.44 -7.83 21.07
CA GLN A 206 -0.59 -8.39 20.03
C GLN A 206 -1.44 -9.00 18.90
N PRO A 207 -0.89 -9.02 17.67
CA PRO A 207 -1.54 -9.72 16.57
C PRO A 207 -1.56 -11.23 16.84
N VAL A 208 -2.61 -11.88 16.34
CA VAL A 208 -2.79 -13.33 16.45
C VAL A 208 -2.84 -13.93 15.06
N GLY A 209 -2.07 -14.97 14.81
CA GLY A 209 -1.97 -15.66 13.54
C GLY A 209 -2.35 -17.13 13.62
N ARG A 210 -2.73 -17.68 12.46
CA ARG A 210 -2.87 -19.12 12.21
C ARG A 210 -1.84 -19.53 11.18
N VAL A 211 -1.14 -20.64 11.40
CA VAL A 211 -0.21 -21.18 10.40
C VAL A 211 -0.98 -21.59 9.16
N ALA A 212 -0.64 -20.95 8.03
CA ALA A 212 -1.20 -21.27 6.72
C ALA A 212 -0.36 -22.33 6.01
N GLU A 213 0.98 -22.23 6.13
CA GLU A 213 1.91 -23.10 5.41
C GLU A 213 3.22 -23.26 6.20
N VAL A 214 3.78 -24.46 6.20
CA VAL A 214 5.13 -24.73 6.70
C VAL A 214 6.06 -24.83 5.50
N LEU A 215 7.01 -23.89 5.38
CA LEU A 215 7.95 -23.84 4.26
C LEU A 215 9.11 -24.81 4.45
N GLY A 216 9.59 -24.95 5.69
CA GLY A 216 10.72 -25.82 6.02
C GLY A 216 11.60 -25.24 7.13
N HIS A 217 12.87 -25.59 7.13
CA HIS A 217 13.86 -25.05 8.05
C HIS A 217 14.63 -23.89 7.40
N HIS A 218 15.06 -22.93 8.23
CA HIS A 218 15.84 -21.77 7.76
C HIS A 218 17.14 -22.11 7.03
N ALA A 219 17.67 -23.32 7.24
CA ALA A 219 18.91 -23.80 6.64
C ALA A 219 18.68 -24.65 5.37
N ASP A 220 17.41 -24.86 4.97
CA ASP A 220 17.09 -25.65 3.79
C ASP A 220 17.50 -24.88 2.51
N PRO A 221 18.06 -25.55 1.49
CA PRO A 221 18.45 -24.90 0.24
C PRO A 221 17.26 -24.21 -0.44
N GLY A 222 17.42 -22.93 -0.82
CA GLY A 222 16.40 -22.15 -1.52
C GLY A 222 15.37 -21.49 -0.60
N MET A 223 15.45 -21.70 0.72
CA MET A 223 14.58 -21.05 1.70
C MET A 223 14.66 -19.52 1.63
N GLU A 224 15.83 -18.97 1.31
CA GLU A 224 16.04 -17.54 1.12
C GLU A 224 15.17 -16.96 0.00
N ILE A 225 14.93 -17.74 -1.06
CA ILE A 225 14.07 -17.34 -2.17
C ILE A 225 12.60 -17.44 -1.74
N GLU A 226 12.20 -18.52 -1.07
CA GLU A 226 10.82 -18.69 -0.57
C GLU A 226 10.42 -17.60 0.42
N ILE A 227 11.35 -17.19 1.30
CA ILE A 227 11.17 -16.04 2.20
C ILE A 227 11.03 -14.76 1.39
N ALA A 228 11.91 -14.49 0.42
CA ALA A 228 11.87 -13.27 -0.38
C ALA A 228 10.55 -13.14 -1.16
N LEU A 229 10.09 -14.23 -1.79
CA LEU A 229 8.83 -14.29 -2.52
C LEU A 229 7.66 -13.82 -1.66
N ARG A 230 7.54 -14.35 -0.44
CA ARG A 230 6.42 -14.02 0.46
C ARG A 230 6.60 -12.68 1.18
N LYS A 231 7.83 -12.31 1.53
CA LYS A 231 8.15 -11.04 2.19
C LYS A 231 7.87 -9.85 1.29
N PHE A 232 8.23 -9.95 0.01
CA PHE A 232 8.01 -8.89 -0.96
C PHE A 232 6.66 -8.99 -1.68
N ASP A 233 5.89 -10.04 -1.40
CA ASP A 233 4.60 -10.34 -2.05
C ASP A 233 4.76 -10.47 -3.57
N LEU A 234 5.81 -11.19 -3.99
CA LEU A 234 6.09 -11.44 -5.40
C LEU A 234 5.16 -12.55 -5.93
N PRO A 235 4.34 -12.25 -6.96
CA PRO A 235 3.52 -13.26 -7.59
C PRO A 235 4.41 -14.31 -8.27
N HIS A 236 4.31 -15.56 -7.81
CA HIS A 236 5.14 -16.66 -8.29
C HIS A 236 4.32 -17.85 -8.82
N GLU A 237 3.08 -18.01 -8.38
CA GLU A 237 2.16 -19.02 -8.92
C GLU A 237 1.36 -18.46 -10.11
N PHE A 238 1.26 -19.24 -11.19
CA PHE A 238 0.43 -18.86 -12.34
C PHE A 238 -1.02 -19.26 -12.08
N SER A 239 -1.96 -18.44 -12.55
CA SER A 239 -3.37 -18.77 -12.49
C SER A 239 -3.67 -20.03 -13.32
N ARG A 240 -4.69 -20.79 -12.90
CA ARG A 240 -5.12 -21.99 -13.64
C ARG A 240 -5.53 -21.66 -15.08
N HIS A 241 -6.06 -20.46 -15.31
CA HIS A 241 -6.45 -19.97 -16.62
C HIS A 241 -5.23 -19.66 -17.50
N ALA A 242 -4.22 -18.97 -16.97
CA ALA A 242 -2.96 -18.72 -17.68
C ALA A 242 -2.25 -20.03 -18.07
N LEU A 243 -2.17 -21.00 -17.15
CA LEU A 243 -1.59 -22.32 -17.43
C LEU A 243 -2.40 -23.13 -18.45
N ALA A 244 -3.74 -23.02 -18.45
CA ALA A 244 -4.57 -23.67 -19.46
C ALA A 244 -4.37 -23.03 -20.84
N GLN A 245 -4.33 -21.70 -20.90
CA GLN A 245 -4.07 -20.95 -22.13
C GLN A 245 -2.69 -21.29 -22.71
N ALA A 246 -1.62 -21.23 -21.91
CA ALA A 246 -0.28 -21.58 -22.37
C ALA A 246 -0.21 -23.01 -22.93
N ARG A 247 -0.85 -23.97 -22.25
CA ARG A 247 -0.91 -25.37 -22.74
C ARG A 247 -1.66 -25.51 -24.06
N SER A 248 -2.65 -24.68 -24.33
CA SER A 248 -3.44 -24.71 -25.57
C SER A 248 -2.71 -24.14 -26.79
N LEU A 249 -1.60 -23.41 -26.60
CA LEU A 249 -0.83 -22.88 -27.71
C LEU A 249 -0.16 -24.00 -28.51
N PRO A 250 0.01 -23.86 -29.84
CA PRO A 250 0.79 -24.79 -30.65
C PRO A 250 2.24 -24.90 -30.18
N ASP A 251 2.86 -26.06 -30.38
CA ASP A 251 4.30 -26.27 -30.08
C ASP A 251 5.22 -25.74 -31.20
N ALA A 252 4.65 -25.42 -32.36
CA ALA A 252 5.37 -24.87 -33.51
C ALA A 252 4.52 -23.81 -34.21
N VAL A 253 5.18 -22.86 -34.87
CA VAL A 253 4.54 -21.81 -35.67
C VAL A 253 3.70 -22.44 -36.79
N GLU A 254 2.42 -22.08 -36.85
CA GLU A 254 1.50 -22.60 -37.85
C GLU A 254 1.54 -21.76 -39.14
N LYS A 255 0.97 -22.30 -40.23
CA LYS A 255 0.95 -21.59 -41.52
C LYS A 255 0.16 -20.28 -41.45
N SER A 256 -0.90 -20.24 -40.66
CA SER A 256 -1.72 -19.04 -40.43
C SER A 256 -0.93 -17.93 -39.74
N ASP A 257 0.04 -18.27 -38.89
CA ASP A 257 0.86 -17.28 -38.18
C ASP A 257 1.79 -16.52 -39.13
N LEU A 258 2.06 -17.08 -40.32
CA LEU A 258 2.92 -16.48 -41.34
C LEU A 258 2.17 -15.46 -42.22
N GLU A 259 0.84 -15.41 -42.14
CA GLU A 259 0.05 -14.47 -42.94
C GLU A 259 0.42 -13.02 -42.60
N ASN A 260 0.57 -12.19 -43.64
CA ASN A 260 0.99 -10.79 -43.53
C ASN A 260 2.39 -10.57 -42.91
N ARG A 261 3.22 -11.61 -42.76
CA ARG A 261 4.61 -11.48 -42.32
C ARG A 261 5.56 -11.51 -43.50
N LYS A 262 6.64 -10.74 -43.39
CA LYS A 262 7.75 -10.82 -44.34
C LYS A 262 8.62 -12.02 -43.99
N ASP A 263 8.88 -12.88 -44.96
CA ASP A 263 9.81 -13.99 -44.79
C ASP A 263 11.26 -13.46 -44.76
N LEU A 264 11.95 -13.73 -43.66
CA LEU A 264 13.34 -13.34 -43.42
C LEU A 264 14.21 -14.56 -43.05
N ARG A 265 13.73 -15.79 -43.29
CA ARG A 265 14.44 -17.02 -42.87
C ARG A 265 15.82 -17.18 -43.52
N ASP A 266 16.06 -16.56 -44.67
CA ASP A 266 17.36 -16.57 -45.37
C ASP A 266 18.36 -15.52 -44.82
N LEU A 267 17.93 -14.62 -43.92
CA LEU A 267 18.85 -13.72 -43.24
C LEU A 267 19.57 -14.46 -42.11
N PRO A 268 20.91 -14.37 -41.99
CA PRO A 268 21.66 -15.06 -40.95
C PRO A 268 21.60 -14.26 -39.63
N LEU A 269 20.41 -14.18 -39.06
CA LEU A 269 20.16 -13.66 -37.72
C LEU A 269 20.84 -14.56 -36.68
N VAL A 270 21.46 -13.94 -35.67
CA VAL A 270 22.08 -14.63 -34.53
C VAL A 270 21.57 -14.03 -33.23
N THR A 271 21.51 -14.84 -32.18
CA THR A 271 21.29 -14.39 -30.79
C THR A 271 22.64 -14.36 -30.07
N ILE A 272 22.80 -13.50 -29.06
CA ILE A 272 24.06 -13.36 -28.31
C ILE A 272 23.74 -13.26 -26.82
N ASP A 273 23.78 -14.41 -26.15
CA ASP A 273 23.22 -14.58 -24.81
C ASP A 273 24.23 -15.21 -23.84
N GLY A 274 23.88 -15.19 -22.54
CA GLY A 274 24.62 -15.94 -21.53
C GLY A 274 24.51 -17.45 -21.72
N GLU A 275 25.53 -18.20 -21.31
CA GLU A 275 25.59 -19.68 -21.50
C GLU A 275 24.39 -20.44 -20.92
N THR A 276 23.74 -19.89 -19.90
CA THR A 276 22.58 -20.50 -19.23
C THR A 276 21.22 -19.88 -19.63
N ALA A 277 21.21 -18.95 -20.59
CA ALA A 277 19.96 -18.36 -21.07
C ALA A 277 19.11 -19.41 -21.78
N LYS A 278 17.79 -19.29 -21.64
CA LYS A 278 16.82 -20.19 -22.31
C LYS A 278 15.77 -19.40 -23.11
N ASP A 279 15.66 -18.13 -22.81
CA ASP A 279 14.76 -17.10 -23.29
C ASP A 279 15.47 -16.22 -24.31
N PHE A 280 15.45 -16.62 -25.59
CA PHE A 280 16.06 -15.88 -26.69
C PHE A 280 15.08 -14.87 -27.30
N ASP A 281 14.97 -13.71 -26.67
CA ASP A 281 13.98 -12.69 -27.03
C ASP A 281 14.39 -11.78 -28.18
N ASP A 282 15.69 -11.71 -28.51
CA ASP A 282 16.21 -10.89 -29.59
C ASP A 282 17.23 -11.60 -30.48
N ALA A 283 17.18 -11.29 -31.78
CA ALA A 283 18.15 -11.74 -32.76
C ALA A 283 18.59 -10.57 -33.66
N VAL A 284 19.88 -10.54 -34.00
CA VAL A 284 20.50 -9.44 -34.74
C VAL A 284 21.20 -9.91 -36.00
N TYR A 285 21.18 -9.06 -37.03
CA TYR A 285 22.01 -9.21 -38.22
C TYR A 285 22.39 -7.84 -38.72
N ALA A 286 23.65 -7.64 -39.09
CA ALA A 286 24.12 -6.40 -39.68
C ALA A 286 24.90 -6.68 -40.96
N ARG A 287 24.67 -5.87 -42.00
CA ARG A 287 25.48 -5.90 -43.21
C ARG A 287 25.81 -4.50 -43.69
N ARG A 288 26.96 -4.37 -44.35
CA ARG A 288 27.36 -3.11 -44.97
C ARG A 288 26.39 -2.74 -46.10
N GLU A 289 25.97 -1.48 -46.12
CA GLU A 289 25.11 -0.94 -47.16
C GLU A 289 25.60 0.48 -47.54
N GLY A 290 26.17 0.61 -48.73
CA GLY A 290 26.83 1.84 -49.17
C GLY A 290 27.97 2.26 -48.24
N LYS A 291 27.86 3.46 -47.67
CA LYS A 291 28.82 4.01 -46.70
C LYS A 291 28.51 3.63 -45.24
N GLY A 292 27.37 2.97 -44.97
CA GLY A 292 26.91 2.63 -43.62
C GLY A 292 26.61 1.13 -43.46
N PHE A 293 25.79 0.83 -42.47
CA PHE A 293 25.28 -0.52 -42.19
C PHE A 293 23.75 -0.50 -42.14
N ARG A 294 23.15 -1.59 -42.60
CA ARG A 294 21.77 -1.92 -42.27
C ARG A 294 21.79 -2.95 -41.14
N LEU A 295 21.09 -2.63 -40.05
CA LEU A 295 20.90 -3.49 -38.89
C LEU A 295 19.45 -3.99 -38.89
N TRP A 296 19.28 -5.28 -38.65
CA TRP A 296 18.02 -5.90 -38.29
C TRP A 296 18.09 -6.28 -36.82
N VAL A 297 17.06 -5.92 -36.08
CA VAL A 297 16.79 -6.37 -34.72
C VAL A 297 15.43 -7.03 -34.76
N ALA A 298 15.40 -8.36 -34.62
CA ALA A 298 14.19 -9.16 -34.58
C ALA A 298 13.88 -9.47 -33.11
N ILE A 299 12.72 -9.04 -32.63
CA ILE A 299 12.27 -9.29 -31.27
C ILE A 299 11.17 -10.36 -31.29
N ALA A 300 11.17 -11.26 -30.31
CA ALA A 300 10.12 -12.25 -30.12
C ALA A 300 8.74 -11.58 -30.10
N ASP A 301 7.82 -12.07 -30.94
CA ASP A 301 6.47 -11.52 -31.05
C ASP A 301 5.52 -12.12 -29.98
N VAL A 302 5.84 -11.85 -28.72
CA VAL A 302 5.06 -12.30 -27.55
C VAL A 302 3.60 -11.85 -27.66
N SER A 303 3.37 -10.66 -28.24
CA SER A 303 2.03 -10.09 -28.44
C SER A 303 1.13 -10.91 -29.37
N SER A 304 1.72 -11.80 -30.18
CA SER A 304 0.97 -12.75 -31.01
C SER A 304 0.26 -13.81 -30.16
N TYR A 305 0.86 -14.18 -29.02
CA TYR A 305 0.40 -15.24 -28.12
C TYR A 305 -0.31 -14.72 -26.87
N VAL A 306 0.07 -13.52 -26.41
CA VAL A 306 -0.50 -12.85 -25.23
C VAL A 306 -1.30 -11.64 -25.71
N ARG A 307 -2.63 -11.78 -25.71
CA ARG A 307 -3.58 -10.77 -26.19
C ARG A 307 -4.15 -9.97 -25.03
N HIS A 308 -4.41 -8.70 -25.27
CA HIS A 308 -4.97 -7.82 -24.25
C HIS A 308 -6.26 -8.38 -23.65
N GLY A 309 -6.29 -8.48 -22.32
CA GLY A 309 -7.41 -8.97 -21.53
C GLY A 309 -7.50 -10.49 -21.38
N ASP A 310 -6.60 -11.27 -22.00
CA ASP A 310 -6.56 -12.71 -21.80
C ASP A 310 -5.91 -13.11 -20.46
N ALA A 311 -5.91 -14.40 -20.15
CA ALA A 311 -5.43 -14.89 -18.86
C ALA A 311 -3.92 -14.72 -18.70
N LEU A 312 -3.15 -14.88 -19.79
CA LEU A 312 -1.71 -14.63 -19.79
C LEU A 312 -1.37 -13.16 -19.57
N ASP A 313 -2.11 -12.23 -20.19
CA ASP A 313 -1.96 -10.78 -20.04
C ASP A 313 -2.33 -10.31 -18.62
N VAL A 314 -3.36 -10.88 -18.01
CA VAL A 314 -3.71 -10.60 -16.62
C VAL A 314 -2.58 -11.01 -15.67
N ASP A 315 -2.10 -12.25 -15.75
CA ASP A 315 -0.99 -12.74 -14.92
C ASP A 315 0.31 -11.97 -15.19
N ALA A 316 0.64 -11.69 -16.45
CA ALA A 316 1.84 -10.95 -16.82
C ALA A 316 1.83 -9.52 -16.27
N ARG A 317 0.68 -8.83 -16.30
CA ARG A 317 0.54 -7.49 -15.71
C ARG A 317 0.65 -7.49 -14.19
N GLU A 318 0.11 -8.51 -13.53
CA GLU A 318 0.26 -8.66 -12.07
C GLU A 318 1.73 -8.88 -11.69
N ARG A 319 2.46 -9.70 -12.46
CA ARG A 319 3.90 -9.96 -12.27
C ARG A 319 4.77 -8.76 -12.62
N GLY A 320 4.41 -8.02 -13.68
CA GLY A 320 5.10 -6.83 -14.17
C GLY A 320 6.45 -7.10 -14.84
N THR A 321 7.27 -8.00 -14.28
CA THR A 321 8.59 -8.38 -14.81
C THR A 321 8.99 -9.77 -14.32
N SER A 322 9.90 -10.42 -15.03
CA SER A 322 10.61 -11.60 -14.51
C SER A 322 11.55 -11.18 -13.38
N VAL A 323 11.64 -12.00 -12.32
CA VAL A 323 12.54 -11.77 -11.17
C VAL A 323 13.64 -12.82 -11.17
N TYR A 324 14.88 -12.38 -11.36
CA TYR A 324 16.06 -13.24 -11.44
C TYR A 324 16.79 -13.31 -10.09
N PHE A 325 16.59 -14.40 -9.35
CA PHE A 325 17.41 -14.73 -8.19
C PHE A 325 18.69 -15.44 -8.65
N PRO A 326 19.77 -15.45 -7.84
CA PRO A 326 21.05 -16.08 -8.20
C PRO A 326 20.97 -17.55 -8.67
N ARG A 327 19.89 -18.27 -8.37
CA ARG A 327 19.69 -19.69 -8.73
C ARG A 327 18.29 -20.05 -9.22
N ARG A 328 17.39 -19.07 -9.36
CA ARG A 328 16.00 -19.31 -9.75
C ARG A 328 15.44 -18.07 -10.43
N VAL A 329 14.74 -18.28 -11.54
CA VAL A 329 13.97 -17.23 -12.19
C VAL A 329 12.50 -17.43 -11.80
N ILE A 330 11.83 -16.33 -11.49
CA ILE A 330 10.37 -16.27 -11.39
C ILE A 330 9.90 -15.59 -12.67
N PRO A 331 9.47 -16.37 -13.68
CA PRO A 331 9.24 -15.81 -15.00
C PRO A 331 7.92 -15.03 -15.03
N MET A 332 7.88 -13.99 -15.86
CA MET A 332 6.67 -13.21 -16.12
C MET A 332 5.60 -14.04 -16.85
N LEU A 333 6.04 -14.91 -17.77
CA LEU A 333 5.19 -15.78 -18.58
C LEU A 333 5.51 -17.26 -18.28
N PRO A 334 4.57 -18.19 -18.51
CA PRO A 334 4.85 -19.62 -18.37
C PRO A 334 5.99 -20.08 -19.27
N GLU A 335 6.78 -21.07 -18.85
CA GLU A 335 7.97 -21.58 -19.57
C GLU A 335 7.71 -22.01 -21.02
N LYS A 336 6.47 -22.35 -21.39
CA LYS A 336 6.12 -22.67 -22.79
C LYS A 336 6.24 -21.46 -23.73
N LEU A 337 6.20 -20.24 -23.18
CA LEU A 337 6.26 -18.97 -23.90
C LEU A 337 7.56 -18.20 -23.66
N SER A 338 8.32 -18.60 -22.64
CA SER A 338 9.53 -17.91 -22.19
C SER A 338 10.77 -18.59 -22.72
#